data_AF-Q5DA46-F1
#
_entry.id   AF-Q5DA46-F1
#
_cell.length_a   1.000
_cell.length_b   1.000
_cell.length_c   1.000
_cell.angle_alpha   90.00
_cell.angle_beta   90.00
_cell.angle_gamma   90.00
#
_symmetry.space_group_name_H-M   'P 1'
#
loop_
_entity.id
_entity.type
_entity.pdbx_description
1 polymer ?
#
loop_
_entity_poly.entity_id
_entity_poly.type
_entity_poly.pdbx_seq_one_letter_code
_entity_poly.pdbx_strand_id
1 'polypeptide(L)'
;MSKPSKYERRVRSAKLKARSELGDSPHSCTVCDSCPRIDACKVTYEEFVARYERPYKPVVVQNAQNDWKANENWTLKRLDKKYHNERFKCGEDDKGCSVKLKMKYFIQYMKENEDDSPLYIFDANYGEATFKA
;
A
#
# COMPACT_ATOMS: atom_id res chain seq x y z
N MET A 1 -34.04 5.48 6.68
CA MET A 1 -32.66 5.17 6.23
C MET A 1 -32.00 6.47 5.79
N SER A 2 -30.86 6.84 6.39
CA SER A 2 -30.15 8.09 6.07
C SER A 2 -29.56 8.05 4.66
N LYS A 3 -29.52 9.19 3.95
CA LYS A 3 -28.91 9.27 2.62
C LYS A 3 -27.40 9.07 2.76
N PRO A 4 -26.76 8.24 1.92
CA PRO A 4 -25.35 7.98 2.04
C PRO A 4 -24.52 9.24 1.82
N SER A 5 -23.53 9.42 2.69
CA SER A 5 -22.68 10.60 2.68
C SER A 5 -21.94 10.73 1.34
N LYS A 6 -21.49 11.94 0.99
CA LYS A 6 -20.69 12.16 -0.23
C LYS A 6 -19.45 11.26 -0.25
N TYR A 7 -18.91 10.97 0.93
CA TYR A 7 -17.78 10.08 1.14
C TYR A 7 -18.14 8.62 0.81
N GLU A 8 -19.22 8.08 1.38
CA GLU A 8 -19.68 6.70 1.11
C GLU A 8 -19.93 6.45 -0.38
N ARG A 9 -20.52 7.43 -1.07
CA ARG A 9 -20.75 7.34 -2.52
C ARG A 9 -19.45 7.28 -3.32
N ARG A 10 -18.41 8.00 -2.91
CA ARG A 10 -17.11 8.02 -3.58
C ARG A 10 -16.35 6.71 -3.36
N VAL A 11 -16.38 6.19 -2.13
CA VAL A 11 -15.78 4.91 -1.77
C VAL A 11 -16.48 3.76 -2.51
N ARG A 12 -17.81 3.69 -2.46
CA ARG A 12 -18.59 2.65 -3.18
C ARG A 12 -18.33 2.68 -4.69
N SER A 13 -18.26 3.87 -5.30
CA SER A 13 -17.94 3.99 -6.72
C SER A 13 -16.51 3.56 -7.06
N ALA A 14 -15.55 3.70 -6.14
CA ALA A 14 -14.19 3.23 -6.35
C ALA A 14 -14.11 1.70 -6.24
N LYS A 15 -14.79 1.11 -5.25
CA LYS A 15 -14.88 -0.36 -5.07
C LYS A 15 -15.44 -1.06 -6.31
N LEU A 16 -16.61 -0.62 -6.78
CA LEU A 16 -17.27 -1.19 -7.96
C LEU A 16 -16.44 -1.10 -9.25
N LYS A 17 -15.57 -0.09 -9.37
CA LYS A 17 -14.71 0.08 -10.54
C LYS A 17 -13.40 -0.70 -10.41
N ALA A 18 -12.89 -0.83 -9.20
CA ALA A 18 -11.62 -1.48 -8.96
C ALA A 18 -11.74 -3.01 -9.07
N ARG A 19 -12.89 -3.59 -8.68
CA ARG A 19 -13.12 -5.04 -8.64
C ARG A 19 -14.61 -5.33 -8.91
N SER A 20 -14.98 -5.48 -10.17
CA SER A 20 -16.37 -5.75 -10.58
C SER A 20 -16.83 -7.19 -10.29
N GLU A 21 -15.90 -8.07 -9.90
CA GLU A 21 -16.07 -9.53 -9.87
C GLU A 21 -16.17 -10.19 -8.47
N LEU A 22 -15.95 -9.44 -7.38
CA LEU A 22 -15.83 -10.01 -6.04
C LEU A 22 -17.18 -10.18 -5.32
N GLY A 23 -17.39 -11.35 -4.70
CA GLY A 23 -18.45 -11.66 -3.73
C GLY A 23 -17.87 -12.08 -2.38
N ASP A 24 -18.67 -11.97 -1.32
CA ASP A 24 -18.21 -11.95 0.08
C ASP A 24 -17.79 -13.34 0.62
N SER A 25 -16.53 -13.52 1.07
CA SER A 25 -16.10 -14.65 1.89
C SER A 25 -14.82 -14.38 2.72
N PRO A 26 -14.82 -14.65 4.04
CA PRO A 26 -13.71 -14.29 4.94
C PRO A 26 -12.58 -15.35 4.98
N HIS A 27 -11.32 -14.88 5.05
CA HIS A 27 -10.11 -15.71 5.12
C HIS A 27 -9.48 -15.68 6.53
N SER A 28 -9.21 -16.85 7.13
CA SER A 28 -8.47 -17.02 8.40
C SER A 28 -7.08 -17.60 8.12
N CYS A 29 -5.99 -16.93 8.53
CA CYS A 29 -4.61 -17.32 8.20
C CYS A 29 -3.72 -17.47 9.45
N THR A 30 -3.11 -18.65 9.63
CA THR A 30 -1.98 -18.89 10.54
C THR A 30 -0.70 -18.95 9.70
N VAL A 31 0.18 -17.95 9.82
CA VAL A 31 1.35 -17.80 8.94
C VAL A 31 2.51 -18.67 9.44
N CYS A 32 3.02 -19.56 8.59
CA CYS A 32 4.26 -20.32 8.83
C CYS A 32 5.43 -19.65 8.08
N ASP A 33 6.25 -18.88 8.79
CA ASP A 33 7.42 -18.18 8.23
C ASP A 33 8.68 -19.07 8.31
N SER A 34 9.25 -19.39 7.15
CA SER A 34 10.49 -20.16 6.99
C SER A 34 11.56 -19.44 6.16
N CYS A 35 11.36 -18.16 5.84
CA CYS A 35 12.26 -17.42 4.95
C CYS A 35 13.56 -17.02 5.70
N PRO A 36 14.75 -17.25 5.11
CA PRO A 36 16.01 -16.86 5.76
C PRO A 36 16.12 -15.34 5.92
N ARG A 37 16.82 -14.92 6.97
CA ARG A 37 17.06 -13.51 7.32
C ARG A 37 18.55 -13.19 7.31
N ILE A 38 18.92 -12.04 6.75
CA ILE A 38 20.29 -11.50 6.78
C ILE A 38 20.31 -10.08 7.32
N ASP A 39 21.44 -9.68 7.87
CA ASP A 39 21.66 -8.34 8.43
C ASP A 39 22.41 -7.47 7.40
N ALA A 40 21.76 -6.42 6.91
CA ALA A 40 22.32 -5.50 5.91
C ALA A 40 23.65 -4.86 6.35
N CYS A 41 23.87 -4.69 7.66
CA CYS A 41 25.09 -4.08 8.18
C CYS A 41 26.27 -5.05 8.23
N LYS A 42 26.04 -6.35 7.99
CA LYS A 42 27.06 -7.42 8.11
C LYS A 42 27.35 -8.11 6.79
N VAL A 43 26.33 -8.27 5.94
CA VAL A 43 26.48 -8.93 4.64
C VAL A 43 27.20 -8.01 3.66
N THR A 44 28.20 -8.52 2.95
CA THR A 44 28.82 -7.76 1.86
C THR A 44 27.99 -7.89 0.58
N TYR A 45 28.23 -7.00 -0.38
CA TYR A 45 27.60 -7.08 -1.70
C TYR A 45 27.89 -8.42 -2.38
N GLU A 46 29.14 -8.86 -2.38
CA GLU A 46 29.58 -10.10 -3.04
C GLU A 46 28.94 -11.33 -2.39
N GLU A 47 28.85 -11.34 -1.05
CA GLU A 47 28.18 -12.41 -0.32
C GLU A 47 26.69 -12.47 -0.66
N PHE A 48 26.02 -11.31 -0.71
CA PHE A 48 24.61 -11.21 -1.10
C PHE A 48 24.39 -11.73 -2.52
N VAL A 49 25.20 -11.28 -3.48
CA VAL A 49 25.11 -11.71 -4.88
C VAL A 49 25.30 -13.21 -5.01
N ALA A 50 26.34 -13.76 -4.39
CA ALA A 50 26.68 -15.17 -4.52
C ALA A 50 25.64 -16.11 -3.87
N ARG A 51 25.08 -15.71 -2.70
CA ARG A 51 24.19 -16.59 -1.91
C ARG A 51 22.71 -16.42 -2.22
N TYR A 52 22.29 -15.24 -2.73
CA TYR A 52 20.87 -14.91 -2.89
C TYR A 52 20.52 -14.43 -4.31
N GLU A 53 21.16 -13.38 -4.81
CA GLU A 53 20.78 -12.78 -6.11
C GLU A 53 21.04 -13.72 -7.30
N ARG A 54 22.30 -14.16 -7.48
CA ARG A 54 22.70 -15.05 -8.59
C ARG A 54 21.96 -16.39 -8.60
N PRO A 55 21.73 -17.07 -7.45
CA PRO A 55 20.93 -18.29 -7.43
C PRO A 55 19.41 -18.06 -7.41
N TYR A 56 18.93 -16.81 -7.52
CA TYR A 56 17.50 -16.46 -7.47
C TYR A 56 16.80 -16.92 -6.19
N LYS A 57 17.50 -16.88 -5.05
CA LYS A 57 16.99 -17.35 -3.75
C LYS A 57 16.41 -16.19 -2.93
N PRO A 58 15.14 -16.26 -2.49
CA PRO A 58 14.53 -15.21 -1.68
C PRO A 58 15.17 -15.15 -0.28
N VAL A 59 15.22 -13.94 0.28
CA VAL A 59 15.74 -13.66 1.61
C VAL A 59 15.10 -12.38 2.15
N VAL A 60 14.88 -12.30 3.46
CA VAL A 60 14.48 -11.06 4.15
C VAL A 60 15.73 -10.32 4.63
N VAL A 61 15.89 -9.07 4.19
CA VAL A 61 17.01 -8.21 4.56
C VAL A 61 16.60 -7.33 5.74
N GLN A 62 17.25 -7.52 6.89
CA GLN A 62 17.04 -6.75 8.11
C GLN A 62 17.98 -5.54 8.16
N ASN A 63 17.64 -4.53 8.95
CA ASN A 63 18.47 -3.34 9.21
C ASN A 63 18.81 -2.47 7.98
N ALA A 64 18.21 -2.73 6.81
CA ALA A 64 18.47 -1.98 5.58
C ALA A 64 17.90 -0.55 5.57
N GLN A 65 17.08 -0.19 6.56
CA GLN A 65 16.29 1.04 6.57
C GLN A 65 16.35 1.78 7.91
N ASN A 66 17.37 1.52 8.75
CA ASN A 66 17.45 2.06 10.11
C ASN A 66 17.40 3.60 10.14
N ASP A 67 18.14 4.25 9.24
CA ASP A 67 18.26 5.71 9.20
C ASP A 67 17.18 6.39 8.36
N TRP A 68 16.19 5.65 7.86
CA TRP A 68 15.17 6.21 7.00
C TRP A 68 14.19 7.06 7.80
N LYS A 69 14.07 8.34 7.43
CA LYS A 69 13.06 9.25 7.98
C LYS A 69 11.62 8.73 7.86
N ALA A 70 11.37 7.75 6.99
CA ALA A 70 10.09 7.05 6.88
C ALA A 70 9.65 6.44 8.21
N ASN A 71 10.58 5.93 9.04
CA ASN A 71 10.30 5.34 10.35
C ASN A 71 9.56 6.30 11.30
N GLU A 72 9.77 7.61 11.15
CA GLU A 72 9.09 8.64 11.93
C GLU A 72 7.93 9.30 11.18
N ASN A 73 8.07 9.45 9.85
CA ASN A 73 7.20 10.29 9.05
C ASN A 73 6.02 9.56 8.42
N TRP A 74 6.14 8.26 8.17
CA TRP A 74 5.08 7.48 7.51
C TRP A 74 4.09 6.92 8.53
N THR A 75 3.46 7.84 9.26
CA THR A 75 2.34 7.56 10.16
C THR A 75 1.05 8.09 9.56
N LEU A 76 -0.10 7.45 9.85
CA LEU A 76 -1.40 7.89 9.33
C LEU A 76 -1.67 9.39 9.59
N LYS A 77 -1.32 9.88 10.79
CA LYS A 77 -1.48 11.30 11.17
C LYS A 77 -0.62 12.23 10.32
N ARG A 78 0.66 11.91 10.10
CA ARG A 78 1.57 12.76 9.33
C ARG A 78 1.28 12.70 7.83
N LEU A 79 0.92 11.52 7.32
CA LEU A 79 0.51 11.32 5.93
C LEU A 79 -0.79 12.06 5.64
N ASP A 80 -1.80 12.00 6.51
CA ASP A 80 -3.01 12.81 6.37
C ASP A 80 -2.68 14.30 6.39
N LYS A 81 -1.90 14.78 7.37
CA LYS A 81 -1.56 16.20 7.47
C LYS A 81 -0.84 16.72 6.22
N LYS A 82 0.15 15.98 5.71
CA LYS A 82 1.00 16.44 4.60
C LYS A 82 0.36 16.24 3.23
N TYR A 83 -0.32 15.11 3.02
CA TYR A 83 -0.84 14.69 1.72
C TYR A 83 -2.38 14.67 1.67
N HIS A 84 -3.05 15.35 2.61
CA HIS A 84 -4.50 15.35 2.83
C HIS A 84 -5.34 15.35 1.55
N ASN A 85 -4.97 16.22 0.60
CA ASN A 85 -5.69 16.45 -0.65
C ASN A 85 -5.04 15.81 -1.88
N GLU A 86 -3.88 15.18 -1.73
CA GLU A 86 -3.15 14.51 -2.81
C GLU A 86 -3.82 13.19 -3.17
N ARG A 87 -3.79 12.86 -4.47
CA ARG A 87 -4.44 11.68 -5.03
C ARG A 87 -3.42 10.57 -5.25
N PHE A 88 -3.68 9.41 -4.67
CA PHE A 88 -2.89 8.19 -4.85
C PHE A 88 -3.69 7.15 -5.64
N LYS A 89 -3.03 6.46 -6.56
CA LYS A 89 -3.59 5.31 -7.28
C LYS A 89 -3.89 4.19 -6.29
N CYS A 90 -5.10 3.65 -6.37
CA CYS A 90 -5.58 2.57 -5.52
C CYS A 90 -6.30 1.45 -6.28
N GLY A 91 -6.09 1.39 -7.60
CA GLY A 91 -6.69 0.42 -8.50
C GLY A 91 -6.64 0.88 -9.96
N GLU A 92 -7.20 0.07 -10.83
CA GLU A 92 -7.45 0.34 -12.25
C GLU A 92 -8.91 0.00 -12.55
N ASP A 93 -9.52 0.69 -13.50
CA ASP A 93 -10.85 0.33 -13.99
C ASP A 93 -10.78 -0.66 -15.16
N ASP A 94 -11.93 -1.13 -15.65
CA ASP A 94 -12.05 -2.10 -16.75
C ASP A 94 -11.38 -1.64 -18.07
N LYS A 95 -11.00 -0.36 -18.18
CA LYS A 95 -10.32 0.22 -19.34
C LYS A 95 -8.83 0.45 -19.09
N GLY A 96 -8.29 -0.06 -17.98
CA GLY A 96 -6.90 0.15 -17.55
C GLY A 96 -6.61 1.58 -17.07
N CYS A 97 -7.65 2.41 -16.83
CA CYS A 97 -7.44 3.77 -16.35
C CYS A 97 -7.20 3.75 -14.84
N SER A 98 -6.22 4.53 -14.38
CA SER A 98 -5.90 4.59 -12.94
C SER A 98 -7.05 5.15 -12.11
N VAL A 99 -7.51 4.38 -11.13
CA VAL A 99 -8.45 4.85 -10.11
C VAL A 99 -7.64 5.47 -8.98
N LYS A 100 -7.89 6.76 -8.69
CA LYS A 100 -7.17 7.49 -7.63
C LYS A 100 -8.10 8.06 -6.56
N LEU A 101 -7.67 8.01 -5.30
CA LEU A 101 -8.36 8.59 -4.15
C LEU A 101 -7.47 9.58 -3.40
N LYS A 102 -8.10 10.59 -2.78
CA LYS A 102 -7.36 11.51 -1.88
C LYS A 102 -6.95 10.79 -0.60
N MET A 103 -5.75 11.08 -0.06
CA MET A 103 -5.23 10.46 1.16
C MET A 103 -6.25 10.47 2.31
N LYS A 104 -6.91 11.62 2.55
CA LYS A 104 -7.93 11.73 3.62
C LYS A 104 -9.08 10.72 3.50
N TYR A 105 -9.54 10.47 2.27
CA TYR A 105 -10.63 9.53 2.02
C TYR A 105 -10.13 8.10 2.14
N PHE A 106 -8.89 7.83 1.73
CA PHE A 106 -8.30 6.51 1.89
C PHE A 106 -8.05 6.15 3.37
N ILE A 107 -7.59 7.12 4.18
CA ILE A 107 -7.41 6.91 5.62
C ILE A 107 -8.75 6.69 6.33
N GLN A 108 -9.79 7.44 5.96
CA GLN A 108 -11.13 7.19 6.48
C GLN A 108 -11.62 5.80 6.06
N TYR A 109 -11.40 5.43 4.80
CA TYR A 109 -11.75 4.11 4.26
C TYR A 109 -11.09 2.98 5.05
N MET A 110 -9.78 3.05 5.30
CA MET A 110 -9.08 2.01 6.07
C MET A 110 -9.64 1.80 7.49
N LYS A 111 -10.25 2.82 8.11
CA LYS A 111 -10.78 2.74 9.47
C LYS A 111 -12.19 2.15 9.55
N GLU A 112 -12.97 2.31 8.49
CA GLU A 112 -14.42 2.02 8.46
C GLU A 112 -14.75 0.83 7.56
N ASN A 113 -13.77 0.25 6.88
CA ASN A 113 -13.99 -0.76 5.87
C ASN A 113 -14.09 -2.18 6.43
N GLU A 114 -15.04 -2.96 5.88
CA GLU A 114 -15.24 -4.40 6.15
C GLU A 114 -15.16 -5.25 4.86
N ASP A 115 -14.65 -4.70 3.75
CA ASP A 115 -14.49 -5.47 2.50
C ASP A 115 -13.56 -6.67 2.67
N ASP A 116 -13.90 -7.80 2.05
CA ASP A 116 -13.02 -8.97 1.96
C ASP A 116 -11.75 -8.72 1.14
N SER A 117 -11.84 -7.83 0.14
CA SER A 117 -10.68 -7.35 -0.62
C SER A 117 -10.65 -5.81 -0.64
N PRO A 118 -10.00 -5.18 0.35
CA PRO A 118 -9.97 -3.74 0.45
C PRO A 118 -9.24 -3.06 -0.73
N LEU A 119 -9.62 -1.82 -1.04
CA LEU A 119 -8.83 -0.96 -1.93
C LEU A 119 -7.41 -0.80 -1.38
N TYR A 120 -6.41 -0.86 -2.26
CA TYR A 120 -5.00 -0.86 -1.87
C TYR A 120 -4.23 0.21 -2.63
N ILE A 121 -3.56 1.13 -1.91
CA ILE A 121 -2.71 2.14 -2.56
C ILE A 121 -1.50 1.45 -3.20
N PHE A 122 -1.35 1.67 -4.51
CA PHE A 122 -0.20 1.24 -5.29
C PHE A 122 0.07 2.29 -6.36
N ASP A 123 0.90 3.28 -6.03
CA ASP A 123 1.18 4.43 -6.89
C ASP A 123 2.63 4.38 -7.39
N ALA A 124 2.81 4.30 -8.71
CA ALA A 124 4.13 4.27 -9.34
C ALA A 124 4.65 5.67 -9.71
N ASN A 125 3.78 6.71 -9.69
CA ASN A 125 4.10 8.02 -10.26
C ASN A 125 4.34 9.08 -9.17
N TYR A 126 4.58 8.66 -7.93
CA TYR A 126 4.76 9.58 -6.79
C TYR A 126 5.99 10.50 -6.92
N GLY A 127 7.02 10.06 -7.65
CA GLY A 127 8.25 10.83 -7.87
C GLY A 127 8.14 11.94 -8.92
N GLU A 128 7.11 11.89 -9.78
CA GLU A 128 6.86 12.88 -10.83
C GLU A 128 5.92 14.00 -10.37
N ALA A 129 5.25 13.81 -9.23
CA ALA A 129 4.33 14.78 -8.67
C ALA A 129 5.09 16.04 -8.20
N THR A 130 4.85 17.16 -8.87
CA THR A 130 5.32 18.48 -8.41
C THR A 130 4.42 18.94 -7.26
N PHE A 131 4.84 18.66 -6.02
CA PHE A 131 4.19 19.22 -4.84
C PHE A 131 4.47 20.73 -4.81
N LYS A 132 3.42 21.56 -4.84
CA LYS A 132 3.57 22.98 -4.50
C LYS A 132 3.87 23.06 -3.00
N ALA A 133 5.06 23.53 -2.67
CA ALA A 133 5.50 23.82 -1.31
C ALA A 133 4.63 24.89 -0.64
#